data_AF-A0A7Y7LUD6-F1
#
_entry.id   AF-A0A7Y7LUD6-F1
#
_cell.length_a   1.000
_cell.length_b   1.000
_cell.length_c   1.000
_cell.angle_alpha   90.00
_cell.angle_beta   90.00
_cell.angle_gamma   90.00
#
_symmetry.space_group_name_H-M   'P 1'
#
loop_
_entity.id
_entity.type
_entity.pdbx_description
1 polymer ?
#
loop_
_entity_poly.entity_id
_entity_poly.type
_entity_poly.pdbx_seq_one_letter_code
_entity_poly.pdbx_strand_id
1 'polypeptide(L)'
;MSRFVSRPACAMLLSMAGMADLLAGCDGIGSSASTQSPQPSAEEIAIRTAPAEQVFQGTLAGQAVYLVVHDCEVLRVQQTAQGRLEWKSVLAPEPYPLPTACERQSLSFDAGQLTARLGRRAFGAGGCCASGGTYRSADGLTWKKL
;
A
#
# COMPACT_ATOMS: atom_id res chain seq x y z
N MET A 1 -17.97 -43.84 30.56
CA MET A 1 -19.37 -43.43 30.81
C MET A 1 -20.01 -43.15 29.46
N SER A 2 -20.73 -44.15 28.98
CA SER A 2 -21.44 -44.18 27.70
C SER A 2 -22.75 -43.40 27.82
N ARG A 3 -23.08 -42.56 26.83
CA ARG A 3 -24.48 -42.32 26.42
C ARG A 3 -24.56 -42.07 24.92
N PHE A 4 -24.95 -43.14 24.23
CA PHE A 4 -25.67 -43.12 22.95
C PHE A 4 -26.95 -42.31 23.13
N VAL A 5 -27.21 -41.34 22.24
CA VAL A 5 -28.54 -40.78 21.96
C VAL A 5 -28.53 -40.46 20.46
N SER A 6 -28.86 -41.43 19.61
CA SER A 6 -30.21 -41.75 19.11
C SER A 6 -30.89 -40.53 18.48
N ARG A 7 -30.90 -40.51 17.14
CA ARG A 7 -31.63 -39.56 16.29
C ARG A 7 -33.10 -40.00 16.23
N PRO A 8 -34.08 -39.17 16.59
CA PRO A 8 -35.44 -39.35 16.11
C PRO A 8 -35.66 -38.53 14.85
N ALA A 9 -36.42 -39.15 13.95
CA ALA A 9 -36.77 -38.71 12.61
C ALA A 9 -37.32 -37.29 12.56
N CYS A 10 -36.80 -36.52 11.59
CA CYS A 10 -37.38 -35.25 11.16
C CYS A 10 -38.65 -35.56 10.38
N ALA A 11 -39.78 -35.60 11.09
CA ALA A 11 -41.10 -35.68 10.49
C ALA A 11 -41.47 -34.32 9.91
N MET A 12 -41.57 -34.27 8.58
CA MET A 12 -42.23 -33.19 7.85
C MET A 12 -43.67 -33.03 8.35
N LEU A 13 -44.03 -31.81 8.77
CA LEU A 13 -45.42 -31.35 8.79
C LEU A 13 -45.48 -29.94 8.22
N LEU A 14 -46.12 -29.83 7.05
CA LEU A 14 -46.56 -28.58 6.45
C LEU A 14 -47.64 -27.93 7.33
N SER A 15 -47.65 -26.60 7.43
CA SER A 15 -48.88 -25.82 7.58
C SER A 15 -48.66 -24.37 7.15
N MET A 16 -49.37 -23.96 6.10
CA MET A 16 -49.63 -22.58 5.72
C MET A 16 -50.69 -22.00 6.66
N ALA A 17 -50.50 -20.78 7.16
CA ALA A 17 -51.58 -19.82 7.42
C ALA A 17 -50.98 -18.48 7.86
N GLY A 18 -51.30 -17.42 7.15
CA GLY A 18 -50.94 -16.06 7.51
C GLY A 18 -51.75 -15.52 8.70
N MET A 19 -51.17 -14.55 9.39
CA MET A 19 -51.86 -13.53 10.16
C MET A 19 -50.95 -12.30 10.17
N ALA A 20 -51.40 -11.24 9.51
CA ALA A 20 -50.84 -9.90 9.65
C ALA A 20 -51.42 -9.31 10.93
N ASP A 21 -50.58 -8.94 11.89
CA ASP A 21 -51.00 -8.04 12.95
C ASP A 21 -49.81 -7.34 13.64
N LEU A 22 -49.97 -6.01 13.70
CA LEU A 22 -49.38 -5.04 14.63
C LEU A 22 -47.95 -4.53 14.35
N LEU A 23 -47.94 -3.34 13.74
CA LEU A 23 -46.89 -2.32 13.81
C LEU A 23 -46.56 -1.99 15.27
N ALA A 24 -45.60 -2.71 15.86
CA ALA A 24 -44.89 -2.28 17.05
C ALA A 24 -43.72 -1.39 16.62
N GLY A 25 -43.71 -0.14 17.11
CA GLY A 25 -42.68 0.85 16.81
C GLY A 25 -41.28 0.37 17.17
N CYS A 26 -40.34 0.58 16.24
CA CYS A 26 -38.91 0.56 16.51
C CYS A 26 -38.46 2.01 16.71
N ASP A 27 -38.61 2.51 17.94
CA ASP A 27 -37.78 3.60 18.45
C ASP A 27 -36.58 2.92 19.14
N GLY A 28 -35.36 3.13 18.64
CA GLY A 28 -34.19 2.55 19.29
C GLY A 28 -33.07 2.06 18.38
N ILE A 29 -32.30 3.00 17.84
CA ILE A 29 -30.83 2.95 17.82
C ILE A 29 -30.22 1.64 17.33
N GLY A 30 -30.06 1.57 16.02
CA GLY A 30 -29.07 0.73 15.38
C GLY A 30 -28.44 1.53 14.27
N SER A 31 -27.73 2.61 14.60
CA SER A 31 -26.72 3.16 13.69
C SER A 31 -25.88 1.98 13.26
N SER A 32 -26.12 1.47 12.06
CA SER A 32 -25.12 0.82 11.25
C SER A 32 -24.05 1.87 10.98
N ALA A 33 -23.30 2.19 12.03
CA ALA A 33 -21.91 2.58 11.95
C ALA A 33 -21.28 1.45 11.16
N SER A 34 -21.33 1.64 9.86
CA SER A 34 -20.40 1.05 8.93
C SER A 34 -19.07 1.33 9.58
N THR A 35 -18.53 0.35 10.29
CA THR A 35 -17.15 0.37 10.71
C THR A 35 -16.45 0.21 9.37
N GLN A 36 -16.31 1.33 8.65
CA GLN A 36 -15.42 1.47 7.52
C GLN A 36 -14.06 1.20 8.15
N SER A 37 -13.69 -0.08 8.18
CA SER A 37 -12.30 -0.48 8.32
C SER A 37 -11.55 0.42 7.35
N PRO A 38 -10.58 1.22 7.80
CA PRO A 38 -9.90 2.17 6.94
C PRO A 38 -9.41 1.40 5.70
N GLN A 39 -10.02 1.66 4.54
CA GLN A 39 -9.52 1.10 3.29
C GLN A 39 -8.11 1.69 3.13
N PRO A 40 -7.06 0.86 3.04
CA PRO A 40 -5.71 1.37 2.89
C PRO A 40 -5.63 2.18 1.61
N SER A 41 -4.96 3.33 1.66
CA SER A 41 -4.80 4.17 0.47
C SER A 41 -3.97 3.43 -0.60
N ALA A 42 -4.03 3.86 -1.86
CA ALA A 42 -3.27 3.24 -2.95
C ALA A 42 -1.77 3.21 -2.65
N GLU A 43 -1.28 4.25 -1.98
CA GLU A 43 0.09 4.40 -1.51
C GLU A 43 0.39 3.39 -0.40
N GLU A 44 -0.51 3.23 0.58
CA GLU A 44 -0.33 2.26 1.66
C GLU A 44 -0.36 0.81 1.15
N ILE A 45 -1.14 0.52 0.11
CA ILE A 45 -1.07 -0.74 -0.63
C ILE A 45 0.28 -0.88 -1.33
N ALA A 46 0.76 0.17 -2.01
CA ALA A 46 2.04 0.16 -2.72
C ALA A 46 3.22 -0.13 -1.78
N ILE A 47 3.21 0.36 -0.54
CA ILE A 47 4.22 -0.05 0.46
C ILE A 47 4.14 -1.54 0.74
N ARG A 48 2.93 -2.02 1.05
CA ARG A 48 2.71 -3.40 1.53
C ARG A 48 3.03 -4.44 0.46
N THR A 49 2.89 -4.07 -0.81
CA THR A 49 3.14 -4.95 -1.96
C THR A 49 4.45 -4.67 -2.68
N ALA A 50 5.18 -3.62 -2.31
CA ALA A 50 6.45 -3.29 -2.93
C ALA A 50 7.46 -4.44 -2.72
N PRO A 51 8.14 -4.87 -3.78
CA PRO A 51 9.18 -5.87 -3.66
C PRO A 51 10.37 -5.31 -2.86
N ALA A 52 11.18 -6.20 -2.28
CA ALA A 52 12.26 -5.81 -1.37
C ALA A 52 13.28 -4.85 -2.03
N GLU A 53 13.50 -4.99 -3.34
CA GLU A 53 14.35 -4.08 -4.13
C GLU A 53 13.75 -2.70 -4.38
N GLN A 54 12.52 -2.41 -3.94
CA GLN A 54 11.91 -1.08 -4.04
C GLN A 54 11.77 -0.41 -2.67
N VAL A 55 12.17 -1.08 -1.60
CA VAL A 55 12.00 -0.58 -0.24
C VAL A 55 13.34 -0.60 0.49
N PHE A 56 13.61 0.47 1.22
CA PHE A 56 14.70 0.50 2.18
C PHE A 56 14.16 0.90 3.54
N GLN A 57 14.40 0.05 4.54
CA GLN A 57 14.14 0.36 5.93
C GLN A 57 15.41 0.11 6.73
N GLY A 58 15.92 1.16 7.37
CA GLY A 58 17.18 1.05 8.10
C GLY A 58 17.64 2.38 8.66
N THR A 59 18.93 2.47 8.96
CA THR A 59 19.54 3.68 9.50
C THR A 59 20.50 4.29 8.48
N LEU A 60 20.31 5.58 8.17
CA LEU A 60 21.19 6.38 7.32
C LEU A 60 21.61 7.62 8.09
N ALA A 61 22.91 7.95 8.07
CA ALA A 61 23.46 9.08 8.82
C ALA A 61 22.99 9.15 10.31
N GLY A 62 22.79 8.00 10.96
CA GLY A 62 22.32 7.91 12.34
C GLY A 62 20.81 8.11 12.55
N GLN A 63 20.03 8.30 11.49
CA GLN A 63 18.57 8.45 11.55
C GLN A 63 17.86 7.19 11.05
N ALA A 64 16.77 6.78 11.69
CA ALA A 64 15.88 5.78 11.13
C ALA A 64 15.18 6.35 9.88
N VAL A 65 15.31 5.66 8.76
CA VAL A 65 14.76 6.08 7.48
C VAL A 65 13.96 4.94 6.86
N TYR A 66 12.79 5.28 6.34
CA TYR A 66 11.98 4.41 5.52
C TYR A 66 11.77 5.06 4.15
N LEU A 67 12.28 4.41 3.10
CA LEU A 67 12.23 4.87 1.73
C LEU A 67 11.54 3.83 0.86
N VAL A 68 10.72 4.30 -0.05
CA VAL A 68 10.03 3.47 -1.03
C VAL A 68 10.24 4.11 -2.39
N VAL A 69 10.54 3.28 -3.39
CA VAL A 69 10.59 3.69 -4.77
C VAL A 69 9.29 3.33 -5.47
N HIS A 70 8.62 4.34 -6.01
CA HIS A 70 7.35 4.21 -6.69
C HIS A 70 7.26 5.21 -7.84
N ASP A 71 6.71 4.79 -8.98
CA ASP A 71 6.70 5.52 -10.25
C ASP A 71 8.01 6.27 -10.56
N CYS A 72 9.14 5.59 -10.39
CA CYS A 72 10.48 6.15 -10.65
C CYS A 72 10.81 7.38 -9.80
N GLU A 73 10.21 7.51 -8.61
CA GLU A 73 10.58 8.46 -7.57
C GLU A 73 10.98 7.73 -6.30
N VAL A 74 11.94 8.28 -5.54
CA VAL A 74 12.21 7.84 -4.17
C VAL A 74 11.40 8.72 -3.22
N LEU A 75 10.57 8.07 -2.42
CA LEU A 75 9.68 8.69 -1.45
C LEU A 75 10.14 8.33 -0.04
N ARG A 76 10.24 9.32 0.83
CA ARG A 76 10.41 9.12 2.28
C ARG A 76 9.05 9.00 2.93
N VAL A 77 8.85 7.89 3.62
CA VAL A 77 7.60 7.58 4.33
C VAL A 77 7.81 7.87 5.81
N GLN A 78 6.92 8.69 6.38
CA GLN A 78 6.93 9.06 7.79
C GLN A 78 5.52 8.95 8.35
N GLN A 79 5.40 8.60 9.63
CA GLN A 79 4.12 8.62 10.31
C GLN A 79 3.88 9.99 10.94
N THR A 80 2.73 10.59 10.68
CA THR A 80 2.35 11.87 11.28
C THR A 80 1.82 11.67 12.70
N ALA A 81 1.72 12.77 13.46
CA ALA A 81 1.15 12.75 14.81
C ALA A 81 -0.29 12.22 14.88
N GLN A 82 -1.03 12.29 13.77
CA GLN A 82 -2.40 11.78 13.63
C GLN A 82 -2.45 10.32 13.16
N GLY A 83 -1.31 9.61 13.13
CA GLY A 83 -1.21 8.21 12.73
C GLY A 83 -1.33 7.97 11.22
N ARG A 84 -1.34 9.01 10.38
CA ARG A 84 -1.37 8.88 8.91
C ARG A 84 0.05 8.73 8.36
N LEU A 85 0.18 8.11 7.20
CA LEU A 85 1.45 8.06 6.48
C LEU A 85 1.59 9.31 5.60
N GLU A 86 2.67 10.05 5.81
CA GLU A 86 3.11 11.14 4.95
C GLU A 86 4.21 10.63 4.02
N TRP A 87 4.08 10.98 2.74
CA TRP A 87 4.99 10.60 1.68
C TRP A 87 5.61 11.86 1.10
N LYS A 88 6.93 11.93 1.14
CA LYS A 88 7.68 13.07 0.61
C LYS A 88 8.64 12.60 -0.47
N SER A 89 8.48 13.10 -1.69
CA SER A 89 9.46 12.87 -2.76
C SER A 89 10.79 13.51 -2.38
N VAL A 90 11.84 12.69 -2.37
CA VAL A 90 13.22 13.10 -2.04
C VAL A 90 14.16 12.96 -3.23
N LEU A 91 13.76 12.20 -4.25
CA LEU A 91 14.48 12.09 -5.51
C LEU A 91 13.50 11.77 -6.64
N ALA A 92 13.57 12.54 -7.72
CA ALA A 92 12.92 12.24 -8.98
C ALA A 92 13.92 12.49 -10.14
N PRO A 93 13.80 11.74 -11.25
CA PRO A 93 14.51 12.02 -12.48
C PRO A 93 14.23 13.43 -13.02
N GLU A 94 15.11 13.91 -13.88
CA GLU A 94 14.88 15.17 -14.57
C GLU A 94 13.58 15.09 -15.40
N PRO A 95 12.75 16.15 -15.38
CA PRO A 95 11.48 16.15 -16.10
C PRO A 95 11.73 16.04 -17.60
N TYR A 96 10.94 15.20 -18.27
CA TYR A 96 11.04 14.96 -19.71
C TYR A 96 9.88 15.66 -20.46
N PRO A 97 10.11 16.29 -21.62
CA PRO A 97 9.07 17.05 -22.32
C PRO A 97 7.90 16.23 -22.86
N LEU A 98 8.12 14.93 -23.12
CA LEU A 98 7.10 14.02 -23.65
C LEU A 98 6.54 13.12 -22.54
N PRO A 99 5.33 12.54 -22.73
CA PRO A 99 4.82 11.53 -21.82
C PRO A 99 5.82 10.39 -21.65
N THR A 100 6.08 10.02 -20.39
CA THR A 100 6.96 8.91 -20.02
C THR A 100 6.30 8.02 -18.97
N ALA A 101 6.62 6.74 -18.99
CA ALA A 101 6.24 5.79 -17.96
C ALA A 101 7.48 5.24 -17.25
N CYS A 102 7.35 4.92 -15.96
CA CYS A 102 8.42 4.24 -15.24
C CYS A 102 8.65 2.84 -15.83
N GLU A 103 9.88 2.56 -16.23
CA GLU A 103 10.30 1.26 -16.77
C GLU A 103 11.25 0.54 -15.82
N ARG A 104 12.13 1.30 -15.14
CA ARG A 104 13.17 0.74 -14.30
C ARG A 104 13.22 1.51 -13.00
N GLN A 105 13.07 0.79 -11.89
CA GLN A 105 13.17 1.38 -10.57
C GLN A 105 13.69 0.36 -9.55
N SER A 106 14.66 0.74 -8.72
CA SER A 106 15.17 -0.09 -7.62
C SER A 106 15.97 0.74 -6.61
N LEU A 107 16.04 0.23 -5.39
CA LEU A 107 16.92 0.63 -4.30
C LEU A 107 17.85 -0.53 -3.97
N SER A 108 19.08 -0.17 -3.61
CA SER A 108 20.08 -1.11 -3.10
C SER A 108 20.93 -0.39 -2.07
N PHE A 109 21.30 -1.07 -0.99
CA PHE A 109 22.14 -0.50 0.06
C PHE A 109 23.42 -1.31 0.15
N ASP A 110 24.56 -0.64 -0.01
CA ASP A 110 25.88 -1.26 0.05
C ASP A 110 26.91 -0.27 0.59
N ALA A 111 27.85 -0.79 1.41
CA ALA A 111 28.95 -0.01 2.00
C ALA A 111 28.50 1.32 2.65
N GLY A 112 27.37 1.31 3.36
CA GLY A 112 26.84 2.49 4.04
C GLY A 112 26.15 3.50 3.11
N GLN A 113 26.01 3.19 1.82
CA GLN A 113 25.46 4.08 0.82
C GLN A 113 24.22 3.46 0.18
N LEU A 114 23.16 4.27 0.08
CA LEU A 114 21.98 3.91 -0.65
C LEU A 114 22.15 4.29 -2.13
N THR A 115 21.80 3.37 -3.02
CA THR A 115 21.85 3.55 -4.47
C THR A 115 20.46 3.33 -5.05
N ALA A 116 19.94 4.33 -5.75
CA ALA A 116 18.69 4.26 -6.50
C ALA A 116 18.97 4.18 -8.00
N ARG A 117 18.32 3.26 -8.71
CA ARG A 117 18.32 3.21 -10.18
C ARG A 117 16.92 3.55 -10.66
N LEU A 118 16.79 4.64 -11.40
CA LEU A 118 15.50 5.14 -11.90
C LEU A 118 15.59 5.30 -13.42
N GLY A 119 14.53 4.97 -14.13
CA GLY A 119 14.50 5.03 -15.59
C GLY A 119 13.07 5.14 -16.10
N ARG A 120 12.75 6.30 -16.66
CA ARG A 120 11.48 6.54 -17.33
C ARG A 120 11.69 6.41 -18.84
N ARG A 121 10.84 5.65 -19.51
CA ARG A 121 10.85 5.52 -20.98
C ARG A 121 9.77 6.40 -21.58
N ALA A 122 10.14 7.14 -22.62
CA ALA A 122 9.17 7.84 -23.45
C ALA A 122 8.31 6.84 -24.21
N PHE A 123 7.01 7.11 -24.30
CA PHE A 123 6.11 6.27 -25.08
C PHE A 123 6.56 6.23 -26.56
N GLY A 124 6.63 5.03 -27.13
CA GLY A 124 7.08 4.80 -28.51
C GLY A 124 8.60 4.69 -28.72
N ALA A 125 9.42 4.84 -27.67
CA ALA A 125 10.86 4.60 -27.76
C ALA A 125 11.20 3.10 -27.77
N GLY A 126 12.12 2.69 -28.65
CA GLY A 126 12.60 1.30 -28.79
C GLY A 126 13.62 0.84 -27.75
N GLY A 127 13.93 1.67 -26.74
CA GLY A 127 14.88 1.34 -25.67
C GLY A 127 14.63 2.18 -24.41
N CYS A 128 15.27 1.79 -23.30
CA CYS A 128 15.34 2.61 -22.08
C CYS A 128 16.54 3.57 -22.18
N CYS A 129 16.52 4.78 -21.64
CA CYS A 129 15.48 5.51 -20.91
C CYS A 129 15.52 6.96 -21.40
N ALA A 130 14.38 7.66 -21.41
CA ALA A 130 14.30 9.07 -21.80
C ALA A 130 14.81 10.00 -20.68
N SER A 131 14.56 9.64 -19.43
CA SER A 131 15.14 10.27 -18.25
C SER A 131 15.43 9.25 -17.16
N GLY A 132 16.29 9.61 -16.21
CA GLY A 132 16.72 8.75 -15.12
C GLY A 132 18.24 8.68 -14.98
N GLY A 133 18.69 7.66 -14.25
CA GLY A 133 20.09 7.43 -13.94
C GLY A 133 20.28 6.53 -12.71
N THR A 134 21.54 6.42 -12.30
CA THR A 134 21.90 5.85 -11.01
C THR A 134 22.23 7.00 -10.06
N TYR A 135 21.65 6.98 -8.87
CA TYR A 135 21.80 8.02 -7.86
C TYR A 135 22.32 7.38 -6.58
N ARG A 136 23.16 8.10 -5.85
CA ARG A 136 23.73 7.65 -4.58
C ARG A 136 23.48 8.66 -3.47
N SER A 137 23.19 8.16 -2.27
CA SER A 137 22.94 8.96 -1.08
C SER A 137 23.49 8.27 0.17
N ALA A 138 23.93 9.08 1.13
CA ALA A 138 24.40 8.63 2.45
C ALA A 138 23.34 8.83 3.56
N ASP A 139 22.40 9.74 3.32
CA ASP A 139 21.41 10.24 4.29
C ASP A 139 19.96 9.96 3.84
N GLY A 140 19.76 9.49 2.60
CA GLY A 140 18.44 9.27 2.00
C GLY A 140 17.71 10.55 1.58
N LEU A 141 18.37 11.72 1.66
CA LEU A 141 17.79 13.03 1.38
C LEU A 141 18.57 13.78 0.31
N THR A 142 19.89 13.72 0.40
CA THR A 142 20.81 14.34 -0.55
C THR A 142 21.27 13.29 -1.53
N TRP A 143 20.94 13.47 -2.80
CA TRP A 143 21.23 12.51 -3.85
C TRP A 143 22.21 13.08 -4.86
N LYS A 144 23.21 12.27 -5.23
CA LYS A 144 24.15 12.58 -6.30
C LYS A 144 23.93 11.62 -7.45
N LYS A 145 23.73 12.15 -8.65
CA LYS A 145 23.73 11.36 -9.87
C LYS A 145 25.15 10.86 -10.15
N LEU A 146 25.30 9.59 -10.49
CA LEU A 146 26.56 8.95 -10.88
C LEU A 146 26.75 8.98 -12.39
#